data_AF-A0AAD6TMZ6-F1
#
_entry.id   AF-A0AAD6TMZ6-F1
#
_cell.length_a   1.000
_cell.length_b   1.000
_cell.length_c   1.000
_cell.angle_alpha   90.00
_cell.angle_beta   90.00
_cell.angle_gamma   90.00
#
_symmetry.space_group_name_H-M   'P 1'
#
loop_
_entity.id
_entity.type
_entity.pdbx_description
1 polymer ?
#
loop_
_entity_poly.entity_id
_entity_poly.type
_entity_poly.pdbx_seq_one_letter_code
_entity_poly.pdbx_strand_id
1 'polypeptide(L)'
;MNQSQTGYKLRKHIAKALQARSKALSWEQVVESPIPPMDTAYRLALDKYFRLQRAKEEIRRLNIKIRRVVTWIHDEDRLLRRKGRELRRSQGKSAEQAEADLNLAVQVRLYRERRGRFDDAHMRRFRVLAKTAGFTGSILPGRAVEVVQGIDEMEVDNKGNETGSQSEQGVAGEGDDEDEGDDTRDTEVSRIRYRLSVLAVDGAREEGDGV
;
A
#
# COMPACT_ATOMS: atom_id res chain seq x y z
N MET A 1 -62.44 -13.40 43.82
CA MET A 1 -62.07 -13.80 42.44
C MET A 1 -60.64 -13.37 42.17
N ASN A 2 -59.73 -14.31 41.90
CA ASN A 2 -58.28 -14.09 41.95
C ASN A 2 -57.73 -13.65 40.58
N GLN A 3 -57.37 -12.38 40.44
CA GLN A 3 -56.89 -11.75 39.18
C GLN A 3 -55.45 -12.16 38.77
N SER A 4 -54.81 -13.07 39.51
CA SER A 4 -53.42 -13.50 39.33
C SER A 4 -53.20 -14.62 38.30
N GLN A 5 -54.25 -15.37 37.93
CA GLN A 5 -54.11 -16.49 36.98
C GLN A 5 -53.99 -16.06 35.51
N THR A 6 -54.44 -14.84 35.17
CA THR A 6 -54.47 -14.33 33.80
C THR A 6 -53.06 -14.08 33.26
N GLY A 7 -52.16 -13.56 34.09
CA GLY A 7 -50.77 -13.30 33.71
C GLY A 7 -49.95 -14.58 33.49
N TYR A 8 -50.20 -15.64 34.28
CA TYR A 8 -49.52 -16.92 34.10
C TYR A 8 -49.94 -17.61 32.79
N LYS A 9 -51.25 -17.59 32.48
CA LYS A 9 -51.77 -18.11 31.21
C LYS A 9 -51.20 -17.34 30.01
N LEU A 10 -51.14 -16.01 30.09
CA LEU A 10 -50.57 -15.18 29.05
C LEU A 10 -49.08 -15.50 28.81
N ARG A 11 -48.26 -15.60 29.86
CA ARG A 11 -46.84 -16.00 29.75
C ARG A 11 -46.68 -17.38 29.11
N LYS A 12 -47.54 -18.34 29.47
CA LYS A 12 -47.53 -19.69 28.87
C LYS A 12 -47.91 -19.68 27.39
N HIS A 13 -48.88 -18.86 27.01
CA HIS A 13 -49.26 -18.68 25.60
C HIS A 13 -48.16 -17.99 24.79
N ILE A 14 -47.53 -16.94 25.34
CA ILE A 14 -46.38 -16.26 24.70
C ILE A 14 -45.21 -17.25 24.54
N ALA A 15 -44.87 -18.01 25.57
CA ALA A 15 -43.81 -19.01 25.50
C ALA A 15 -44.09 -20.09 24.43
N LYS A 16 -45.32 -20.61 24.38
CA LYS A 16 -45.73 -21.56 23.33
C LYS A 16 -45.69 -20.95 21.93
N ALA A 17 -46.12 -19.70 21.77
CA ALA A 17 -46.09 -19.01 20.48
C ALA A 17 -44.65 -18.75 20.02
N LEU A 18 -43.76 -18.35 20.92
CA LEU A 18 -42.33 -18.18 20.63
C LEU A 18 -41.67 -19.52 20.26
N GLN A 19 -41.99 -20.59 20.97
CA GLN A 19 -41.46 -21.93 20.69
C GLN A 19 -41.99 -22.50 19.37
N ALA A 20 -43.24 -22.22 19.01
CA ALA A 20 -43.80 -22.61 17.71
C ALA A 20 -43.17 -21.81 16.56
N ARG A 21 -42.97 -20.50 16.74
CA ARG A 21 -42.31 -19.64 15.74
C ARG A 21 -40.81 -19.97 15.61
N SER A 22 -40.12 -20.30 16.69
CA SER A 22 -38.71 -20.71 16.63
C SER A 22 -38.55 -22.07 15.96
N LYS A 23 -39.49 -23.01 16.16
CA LYS A 23 -39.54 -24.26 15.39
C LYS A 23 -39.79 -24.03 13.90
N ALA A 24 -40.67 -23.08 13.53
CA ALA A 24 -40.92 -22.72 12.13
C ALA A 24 -39.75 -21.95 11.48
N LEU A 25 -38.93 -21.26 12.28
CA LEU A 25 -37.67 -20.64 11.85
C LEU A 25 -36.47 -21.60 11.96
N SER A 26 -36.66 -22.80 12.51
CA SER A 26 -35.68 -23.87 12.38
C SER A 26 -35.59 -24.16 10.89
N TRP A 27 -34.45 -23.81 10.31
CA TRP A 27 -34.02 -24.05 8.94
C TRP A 27 -34.18 -25.52 8.47
N GLU A 28 -34.58 -26.42 9.37
CA GLU A 28 -34.93 -27.81 9.16
C GLU A 28 -36.09 -28.05 8.17
N GLN A 29 -37.03 -27.11 7.99
CA GLN A 29 -38.11 -27.28 6.99
C GLN A 29 -37.75 -26.80 5.58
N VAL A 30 -36.55 -26.26 5.37
CA VAL A 30 -36.03 -25.90 4.03
C VAL A 30 -35.22 -27.05 3.40
N VAL A 31 -35.19 -28.23 4.04
CA VAL A 31 -34.26 -29.32 3.69
C VAL A 31 -34.71 -30.21 2.52
N GLU A 32 -35.87 -29.98 1.89
CA GLU A 32 -36.31 -30.76 0.72
C GLU A 32 -36.11 -30.09 -0.66
N SER A 33 -35.21 -29.12 -0.73
CA SER A 33 -34.53 -28.86 -2.00
C SER A 33 -33.07 -28.60 -1.72
N PRO A 34 -32.18 -29.58 -1.94
CA PRO A 34 -30.77 -29.29 -2.06
C PRO A 34 -30.67 -28.41 -3.31
N ILE A 35 -30.66 -27.09 -3.12
CA ILE A 35 -29.83 -26.28 -3.98
C ILE A 35 -28.44 -26.89 -3.76
N PRO A 36 -27.89 -27.65 -4.72
CA PRO A 36 -26.61 -28.30 -4.50
C PRO A 36 -25.65 -27.18 -4.10
N PRO A 37 -24.83 -27.35 -3.05
CA PRO A 37 -23.77 -26.39 -2.78
C PRO A 37 -23.02 -26.26 -4.09
N MET A 38 -23.16 -25.08 -4.72
CA MET A 38 -22.60 -24.74 -6.03
C MET A 38 -21.27 -25.47 -6.18
N ASP A 39 -21.21 -26.43 -7.10
CA ASP A 39 -20.16 -27.44 -7.20
C ASP A 39 -18.80 -26.83 -6.82
N THR A 40 -18.12 -27.40 -5.83
CA THR A 40 -16.84 -26.88 -5.32
C THR A 40 -15.85 -26.67 -6.47
N ALA A 41 -15.92 -27.51 -7.52
CA ALA A 41 -15.14 -27.33 -8.74
C ALA A 41 -15.54 -26.07 -9.52
N TYR A 42 -16.84 -25.78 -9.65
CA TYR A 42 -17.35 -24.57 -10.29
C TYR A 42 -16.98 -23.30 -9.51
N ARG A 43 -17.10 -23.31 -8.17
CA ARG A 43 -16.64 -22.19 -7.32
C ARG A 43 -15.14 -21.92 -7.48
N LEU A 44 -14.33 -22.97 -7.49
CA LEU A 44 -12.88 -22.87 -7.72
C LEU A 44 -12.55 -22.35 -9.12
N ALA A 45 -13.31 -22.80 -10.15
CA ALA A 45 -13.15 -22.31 -11.51
C ALA A 45 -13.52 -20.83 -11.64
N LEU A 46 -14.61 -20.39 -10.99
CA LEU A 46 -15.00 -18.98 -10.94
C LEU A 46 -13.97 -18.11 -10.23
N ASP A 47 -13.45 -18.55 -9.08
CA ASP A 47 -12.41 -17.81 -8.37
C ASP A 47 -11.14 -17.65 -9.24
N LYS A 48 -10.69 -18.72 -9.88
CA LYS A 48 -9.57 -18.66 -10.86
C LYS A 48 -9.88 -17.70 -12.00
N TYR A 49 -11.09 -17.76 -12.56
CA TYR A 49 -11.51 -16.87 -13.64
C TYR A 49 -11.46 -15.39 -13.21
N PHE A 50 -12.04 -15.04 -12.06
CA PHE A 50 -12.02 -13.66 -11.58
C PHE A 50 -10.61 -13.20 -11.24
N ARG A 51 -9.76 -14.04 -10.63
CA ARG A 51 -8.35 -13.70 -10.41
C ARG A 51 -7.61 -13.41 -11.71
N LEU A 52 -7.87 -14.18 -12.76
CA LEU A 52 -7.29 -13.93 -14.09
C LEU A 52 -7.79 -12.61 -14.70
N GLN A 53 -9.08 -12.29 -14.56
CA GLN A 53 -9.61 -11.01 -15.03
C GLN A 53 -8.99 -9.83 -14.26
N ARG A 54 -8.91 -9.95 -12.92
CA ARG A 54 -8.26 -8.94 -12.07
C ARG A 54 -6.78 -8.79 -12.37
N ALA A 55 -6.07 -9.88 -12.64
CA ALA A 55 -4.67 -9.82 -13.06
C ALA A 55 -4.49 -9.03 -14.37
N LYS A 56 -5.38 -9.23 -15.35
CA LYS A 56 -5.36 -8.47 -16.62
C LYS A 56 -5.58 -6.98 -16.40
N GLU A 57 -6.53 -6.60 -15.54
CA GLU A 57 -6.76 -5.21 -15.15
C GLU A 57 -5.55 -4.61 -14.44
N GLU A 58 -5.00 -5.36 -13.49
CA GLU A 58 -3.88 -4.93 -12.67
C GLU A 58 -2.62 -4.70 -13.52
N ILE A 59 -2.35 -5.56 -14.51
CA ILE A 59 -1.26 -5.35 -15.49
C ILE A 59 -1.41 -4.00 -16.20
N ARG A 60 -2.62 -3.67 -16.68
CA ARG A 60 -2.87 -2.37 -17.33
C ARG A 60 -2.63 -1.21 -16.37
N ARG A 61 -3.11 -1.32 -15.13
CA ARG A 61 -2.90 -0.30 -14.10
C ARG A 61 -1.43 -0.12 -13.76
N LEU A 62 -0.69 -1.23 -13.63
CA LEU A 62 0.74 -1.22 -13.32
C LEU A 62 1.56 -0.60 -14.45
N ASN A 63 1.22 -0.84 -15.72
CA ASN A 63 1.88 -0.17 -16.85
C ASN A 63 1.81 1.36 -16.74
N ILE A 64 0.66 1.90 -16.33
CA ILE A 64 0.49 3.35 -16.09
C ILE A 64 1.33 3.79 -14.89
N LYS A 65 1.31 3.04 -13.79
CA LYS A 65 2.09 3.37 -12.59
C LYS A 65 3.60 3.34 -12.85
N ILE A 66 4.10 2.34 -13.57
CA ILE A 66 5.51 2.23 -13.97
C ILE A 66 5.93 3.49 -14.72
N ARG A 67 5.15 3.89 -15.75
CA ARG A 67 5.45 5.10 -16.51
C ARG A 67 5.46 6.35 -15.62
N ARG A 68 4.51 6.49 -14.69
CA ARG A 68 4.47 7.62 -13.74
C ARG A 68 5.68 7.65 -12.81
N VAL A 69 6.09 6.49 -12.28
CA VAL A 69 7.28 6.38 -11.42
C VAL A 69 8.54 6.75 -12.19
N VAL A 70 8.69 6.28 -13.43
CA VAL A 70 9.82 6.66 -14.30
C VAL A 70 9.85 8.17 -14.54
N THR A 71 8.69 8.78 -14.86
CA THR A 71 8.59 10.23 -15.01
C THR A 71 9.04 10.95 -13.73
N TRP A 72 8.54 10.51 -12.58
CA TRP A 72 8.87 11.11 -11.29
C TRP A 72 10.35 11.03 -10.96
N ILE A 73 10.99 9.86 -11.15
CA ILE A 73 12.44 9.67 -10.97
C ILE A 73 13.22 10.67 -11.84
N HIS A 74 12.84 10.80 -13.11
CA HIS A 74 13.53 11.67 -14.05
C HIS A 74 13.34 13.16 -13.70
N ASP A 75 12.13 13.56 -13.35
CA ASP A 75 11.80 14.94 -13.01
C ASP A 75 12.40 15.36 -11.67
N GLU A 76 12.42 14.47 -10.67
CA GLU A 76 13.07 14.72 -9.38
C GLU A 76 14.59 14.87 -9.54
N ASP A 77 15.27 13.97 -10.28
CA ASP A 77 16.72 14.11 -10.53
C ASP A 77 17.02 15.43 -11.27
N ARG A 78 16.21 15.79 -12.27
CA ARG A 78 16.32 17.07 -13.00
C ARG A 78 16.13 18.26 -12.06
N LEU A 79 15.12 18.21 -11.18
CA LEU A 79 14.83 19.25 -10.19
C LEU A 79 16.00 19.44 -9.23
N LEU A 80 16.50 18.35 -8.62
CA LEU A 80 17.59 18.38 -7.66
C LEU A 80 18.89 18.89 -8.30
N ARG A 81 19.20 18.48 -9.54
CA ARG A 81 20.34 19.03 -10.30
C ARG A 81 20.18 20.52 -10.58
N ARG A 82 18.98 20.96 -10.96
CA ARG A 82 18.69 22.37 -11.21
C ARG A 82 18.89 23.18 -9.93
N LYS A 83 18.23 22.78 -8.83
CA LYS A 83 18.31 23.48 -7.54
C LYS A 83 19.73 23.52 -6.98
N GLY A 84 20.47 22.41 -7.06
CA GLY A 84 21.87 22.37 -6.66
C GLY A 84 22.79 23.29 -7.49
N ARG A 85 22.43 23.61 -8.73
CA ARG A 85 23.14 24.62 -9.54
C ARG A 85 22.71 26.04 -9.23
N GLU A 86 21.42 26.28 -9.00
CA GLU A 86 20.89 27.59 -8.61
C GLU A 86 21.55 28.07 -7.32
N LEU A 87 21.61 27.22 -6.30
CA LEU A 87 22.26 27.51 -5.01
C LEU A 87 23.78 27.78 -5.13
N ARG A 88 24.45 27.26 -6.16
CA ARG A 88 25.88 27.55 -6.39
C ARG A 88 26.12 28.83 -7.16
N ARG A 89 25.08 29.35 -7.83
CA ARG A 89 25.16 30.52 -8.72
C ARG A 89 24.55 31.76 -8.09
N SER A 90 24.02 31.69 -6.87
CA SER A 90 23.49 32.83 -6.14
C SER A 90 24.60 33.84 -5.80
N GLN A 91 24.97 34.65 -6.79
CA GLN A 91 25.86 35.78 -6.63
C GLN A 91 25.10 36.97 -6.02
N GLY A 92 25.81 37.85 -5.32
CA GLY A 92 25.23 39.08 -4.74
C GLY A 92 24.57 38.92 -3.37
N LYS A 93 24.72 37.76 -2.71
CA LYS A 93 24.26 37.53 -1.33
C LYS A 93 25.33 37.89 -0.29
N SER A 94 24.89 38.15 0.95
CA SER A 94 25.80 38.30 2.10
C SER A 94 26.68 37.05 2.25
N ALA A 95 27.88 37.20 2.84
CA ALA A 95 28.83 36.11 3.05
C ALA A 95 28.19 34.91 3.80
N GLU A 96 27.42 35.19 4.86
CA GLU A 96 26.72 34.17 5.65
C GLU A 96 25.65 33.43 4.81
N GLN A 97 24.92 34.16 3.97
CA GLN A 97 23.89 33.58 3.10
C GLN A 97 24.50 32.75 1.96
N ALA A 98 25.63 33.19 1.41
CA ALA A 98 26.37 32.43 0.40
C ALA A 98 26.93 31.13 0.98
N GLU A 99 27.41 31.14 2.22
CA GLU A 99 27.83 29.93 2.93
C GLU A 99 26.66 28.98 3.19
N ALA A 100 25.52 29.49 3.67
CA ALA A 100 24.31 28.70 3.88
C ALA A 100 23.81 28.04 2.58
N ASP A 101 23.79 28.78 1.47
CA ASP A 101 23.44 28.27 0.15
C ASP A 101 24.39 27.16 -0.32
N LEU A 102 25.69 27.32 -0.07
CA LEU A 102 26.69 26.32 -0.42
C LEU A 102 26.48 25.03 0.38
N ASN A 103 26.23 25.15 1.69
CA ASN A 103 25.93 24.02 2.56
C ASN A 103 24.65 23.29 2.10
N LEU A 104 23.59 24.04 1.77
CA LEU A 104 22.36 23.47 1.22
C LEU A 104 22.60 22.80 -0.14
N ALA A 105 23.43 23.38 -1.01
CA ALA A 105 23.79 22.78 -2.29
C ALA A 105 24.55 21.45 -2.12
N VAL A 106 25.37 21.34 -1.07
CA VAL A 106 26.03 20.08 -0.69
C VAL A 106 25.01 19.07 -0.19
N GLN A 107 24.08 19.48 0.69
CA GLN A 107 23.01 18.61 1.18
C GLN A 107 22.12 18.09 0.04
N VAL A 108 21.69 18.96 -0.88
CA VAL A 108 20.91 18.58 -2.07
C VAL A 108 21.67 17.56 -2.93
N ARG A 109 22.99 17.72 -3.09
CA ARG A 109 23.83 16.74 -3.79
C ARG A 109 23.82 15.39 -3.08
N LEU A 110 24.07 15.38 -1.76
CA LEU A 110 24.11 14.14 -0.97
C LEU A 110 22.75 13.42 -0.97
N TYR A 111 21.65 14.17 -0.85
CA TYR A 111 20.30 13.64 -0.97
C TYR A 111 20.08 12.99 -2.34
N ARG A 112 20.42 13.69 -3.43
CA ARG A 112 20.30 13.17 -4.80
C ARG A 112 21.11 11.88 -4.99
N GLU A 113 22.36 11.83 -4.50
CA GLU A 113 23.20 10.63 -4.60
C GLU A 113 22.63 9.46 -3.81
N ARG A 114 22.10 9.72 -2.60
CA ARG A 114 21.41 8.70 -1.81
C ARG A 114 20.16 8.19 -2.52
N ARG A 115 19.33 9.09 -3.03
CA ARG A 115 18.09 8.76 -3.76
C ARG A 115 18.37 8.00 -5.04
N GLY A 116 19.36 8.45 -5.81
CA GLY A 116 19.78 7.84 -7.07
C GLY A 116 20.11 6.36 -6.96
N ARG A 117 20.64 5.89 -5.82
CA ARG A 117 20.87 4.45 -5.59
C ARG A 117 19.57 3.63 -5.61
N PHE A 118 18.51 4.15 -5.02
CA PHE A 118 17.19 3.52 -5.04
C PHE A 118 16.56 3.64 -6.43
N ASP A 119 16.66 4.81 -7.06
CA ASP A 119 16.11 5.03 -8.39
C ASP A 119 16.78 4.12 -9.43
N ASP A 120 18.10 3.94 -9.35
CA ASP A 120 18.85 3.00 -10.18
C ASP A 120 18.38 1.55 -9.98
N ALA A 121 18.09 1.15 -8.74
CA ALA A 121 17.53 -0.17 -8.46
C ALA A 121 16.12 -0.33 -9.08
N HIS A 122 15.25 0.68 -8.99
CA HIS A 122 13.94 0.67 -9.65
C HIS A 122 14.10 0.60 -11.17
N MET A 123 14.96 1.43 -11.76
CA MET A 123 15.20 1.44 -13.20
C MET A 123 15.80 0.13 -13.70
N ARG A 124 16.69 -0.52 -12.94
CA ARG A 124 17.17 -1.88 -13.27
C ARG A 124 16.02 -2.88 -13.29
N ARG A 125 15.16 -2.88 -12.27
CA ARG A 125 13.99 -3.78 -12.20
C ARG A 125 13.02 -3.53 -13.36
N PHE A 126 12.73 -2.27 -13.68
CA PHE A 126 11.88 -1.93 -14.83
C PHE A 126 12.49 -2.33 -16.17
N ARG A 127 13.81 -2.20 -16.34
CA ARG A 127 14.50 -2.69 -17.56
C ARG A 127 14.44 -4.20 -17.70
N VAL A 128 14.56 -4.95 -16.60
CA VAL A 128 14.38 -6.41 -16.61
C VAL A 128 12.93 -6.76 -16.95
N LEU A 129 11.96 -6.11 -16.30
CA LEU A 129 10.54 -6.30 -16.57
C LEU A 129 10.19 -6.00 -18.04
N ALA A 130 10.75 -4.93 -18.61
CA ALA A 130 10.51 -4.55 -20.00
C ALA A 130 11.01 -5.59 -21.03
N LYS A 131 11.92 -6.49 -20.62
CA LYS A 131 12.40 -7.61 -21.44
C LYS A 131 11.55 -8.87 -21.31
N THR A 132 10.67 -8.95 -20.31
CA THR A 132 9.83 -10.14 -20.10
C THR A 132 8.74 -10.25 -21.17
N ALA A 133 8.49 -11.48 -21.62
CA ALA A 133 7.40 -11.75 -22.55
C ALA A 133 6.05 -11.36 -21.91
N GLY A 134 5.28 -10.52 -22.60
CA GLY A 134 3.98 -10.02 -22.12
C GLY A 134 4.00 -8.63 -21.48
N PHE A 135 5.17 -7.98 -21.33
CA PHE A 135 5.19 -6.56 -20.98
C PHE A 135 4.69 -5.70 -22.14
N THR A 136 3.67 -4.88 -21.85
CA THR A 136 3.01 -3.99 -22.83
C THR A 136 3.09 -2.51 -22.44
N GLY A 137 3.79 -2.19 -21.34
CA GLY A 137 3.94 -0.84 -20.84
C GLY A 137 5.07 -0.06 -21.51
N SER A 138 5.39 1.11 -20.96
CA SER A 138 6.53 1.93 -21.37
C SER A 138 7.37 2.32 -20.16
N ILE A 139 8.69 2.17 -20.30
CA ILE A 139 9.69 2.62 -19.32
C ILE A 139 10.34 3.95 -19.75
N LEU A 140 9.79 4.63 -20.75
CA LEU A 140 10.23 5.97 -21.13
C LEU A 140 9.51 7.00 -20.26
N PRO A 141 10.21 8.05 -19.80
CA PRO A 141 9.58 9.16 -19.08
C PRO A 141 8.40 9.74 -19.89
N GLY A 142 7.30 10.01 -19.21
CA GLY A 142 6.20 10.81 -19.73
C GLY A 142 6.47 12.31 -19.58
N ARG A 143 5.45 13.12 -19.84
CA ARG A 143 5.44 14.55 -19.52
C ARG A 143 4.61 14.75 -18.25
N ALA A 144 5.19 15.32 -17.20
CA ALA A 144 4.42 15.78 -16.04
C ALA A 144 3.55 16.99 -16.44
N VAL A 145 2.34 17.04 -15.90
CA VAL A 145 1.50 18.24 -16.00
C VAL A 145 2.05 19.21 -14.95
N GLU A 146 2.60 20.34 -15.39
CA GLU A 146 2.99 21.41 -14.47
C GLU A 146 1.69 21.98 -13.87
N VAL A 147 1.47 21.71 -12.58
CA VAL A 147 0.47 22.44 -11.81
C VAL A 147 1.01 23.85 -11.65
N VAL A 148 0.40 24.81 -12.35
CA VAL A 148 0.68 26.24 -12.20
C VAL A 148 0.58 26.56 -10.71
N GLN A 149 1.71 26.91 -10.11
CA GLN A 149 1.84 27.20 -8.69
C GLN A 149 1.09 28.50 -8.35
N GLY A 150 -0.10 28.38 -7.78
CA GLY A 150 -0.67 29.38 -6.89
C GLY A 150 -0.25 29.05 -5.47
N ILE A 151 1.00 29.33 -5.12
CA ILE A 151 1.43 29.37 -3.73
C ILE A 151 1.56 30.85 -3.44
N ASP A 152 0.49 31.45 -2.89
CA ASP A 152 0.60 32.74 -2.23
C ASP A 152 1.73 32.63 -1.22
N GLU A 153 2.70 33.52 -1.36
CA GLU A 153 3.74 33.76 -0.37
C GLU A 153 3.01 34.16 0.92
N MET A 154 2.81 33.20 1.84
CA MET A 154 2.44 33.54 3.22
C MET A 154 3.67 34.19 3.84
N GLU A 155 3.72 35.51 3.72
CA GLU A 155 4.59 36.42 4.44
C GLU A 155 4.30 36.21 5.94
N VAL A 156 5.18 35.46 6.62
CA VAL A 156 5.09 35.27 8.07
C VAL A 156 5.66 36.51 8.73
N ASP A 157 4.77 37.47 9.00
CA ASP A 157 5.05 38.65 9.82
C ASP A 157 5.38 38.20 11.26
N ASN A 158 6.67 38.06 11.55
CA ASN A 158 7.18 37.83 12.89
C ASN A 158 7.23 39.16 13.66
N LYS A 159 6.07 39.63 14.15
CA LYS A 159 6.01 40.67 15.17
C LYS A 159 6.05 40.02 16.54
N GLY A 160 7.14 40.27 17.25
CA GLY A 160 7.37 39.77 18.59
C GLY A 160 6.28 40.19 19.58
N ASN A 161 6.05 39.34 20.57
CA ASN A 161 5.51 39.76 21.84
C ASN A 161 6.19 38.98 22.96
N GLU A 162 6.82 39.71 23.85
CA GLU A 162 7.36 39.22 25.12
C GLU A 162 6.22 39.11 26.15
N THR A 163 6.49 38.28 27.17
CA THR A 163 5.87 38.23 28.51
C THR A 163 4.51 37.55 28.66
N GLY A 164 4.45 36.64 29.65
CA GLY A 164 3.18 36.13 30.19
C GLY A 164 3.28 34.73 30.78
N SER A 165 3.89 34.61 31.96
CA SER A 165 3.80 33.43 32.83
C SER A 165 2.36 32.95 33.02
N GLN A 166 2.12 31.64 32.90
CA GLN A 166 1.38 30.87 33.91
C GLN A 166 1.51 29.37 33.62
N SER A 167 2.21 28.70 34.52
CA SER A 167 2.15 27.27 34.76
C SER A 167 0.74 26.89 35.21
N GLU A 168 0.17 25.82 34.64
CA GLU A 168 -0.67 24.88 35.41
C GLU A 168 -0.92 23.57 34.66
N GLN A 169 -0.88 22.50 35.47
CA GLN A 169 -1.59 21.23 35.30
C GLN A 169 -1.03 20.23 34.29
N GLY A 170 -0.17 19.35 34.83
CA GLY A 170 0.06 18.03 34.28
C GLY A 170 -1.19 17.15 34.42
N VAL A 171 -1.50 16.43 33.35
CA VAL A 171 -2.48 15.35 33.32
C VAL A 171 -1.77 14.12 32.77
N ALA A 172 -1.99 13.02 33.48
CA ALA A 172 -1.30 11.75 33.41
C ALA A 172 -1.30 11.13 32.01
N GLY A 173 -0.16 10.52 31.67
CA GLY A 173 -0.07 9.59 30.55
C GLY A 173 -0.63 8.23 30.96
N GLU A 174 -1.65 7.79 30.24
CA GLU A 174 -2.03 6.39 30.13
C GLU A 174 -1.65 5.96 28.71
N GLY A 175 -0.61 5.14 28.61
CA GLY A 175 -0.23 4.46 27.39
C GLY A 175 -0.74 3.03 27.47
N ASP A 176 -1.57 2.65 26.50
CA ASP A 176 -1.90 1.27 26.16
C ASP A 176 -1.88 1.18 24.63
N ASP A 177 -0.69 0.89 24.09
CA ASP A 177 -0.48 0.49 22.70
C ASP A 177 -0.14 -1.01 22.69
N GLU A 178 -1.15 -1.86 22.50
CA GLU A 178 -0.94 -3.25 22.07
C GLU A 178 -1.52 -3.41 20.65
N ASP A 179 -0.68 -3.14 19.64
CA ASP A 179 -0.92 -3.52 18.24
C ASP A 179 -0.07 -4.76 17.93
N GLU A 180 -0.61 -5.95 18.21
CA GLU A 180 -0.05 -7.21 17.71
C GLU A 180 -0.37 -7.38 16.22
N GLY A 181 0.49 -6.83 15.38
CA GLY A 181 0.52 -7.12 13.95
C GLY A 181 1.10 -8.51 13.66
N ASP A 182 0.22 -9.46 13.35
CA ASP A 182 0.55 -10.80 12.82
C ASP A 182 1.35 -10.72 11.51
N ASP A 183 2.65 -11.00 11.61
CA ASP A 183 3.64 -10.92 10.53
C ASP A 183 3.75 -12.24 9.73
N THR A 184 2.62 -12.77 9.25
CA THR A 184 2.59 -14.06 8.52
C THR A 184 2.88 -13.97 7.02
N ARG A 185 3.24 -12.79 6.48
CA ARG A 185 3.43 -12.58 5.04
C ARG A 185 4.82 -12.93 4.49
N ASP A 186 5.80 -13.21 5.36
CA ASP A 186 7.18 -13.53 4.95
C ASP A 186 7.45 -15.02 4.65
N THR A 187 6.44 -15.87 4.81
CA THR A 187 6.61 -17.33 4.62
C THR A 187 6.47 -17.78 3.16
N GLU A 188 5.74 -17.05 2.32
CA GLU A 188 5.43 -17.52 0.95
C GLU A 188 6.55 -17.24 -0.06
N VAL A 189 7.22 -16.09 0.06
CA VAL A 189 8.37 -15.73 -0.80
C VAL A 189 9.56 -16.66 -0.55
N SER A 190 9.78 -17.03 0.71
CA SER A 190 10.83 -17.98 1.12
C SER A 190 10.55 -19.39 0.60
N ARG A 191 9.29 -19.82 0.55
CA ARG A 191 8.87 -21.12 0.02
C ARG A 191 9.07 -21.23 -1.49
N ILE A 192 8.81 -20.15 -2.23
CA ILE A 192 9.03 -20.09 -3.69
C ILE A 192 10.53 -20.12 -4.02
N ARG A 193 11.36 -19.41 -3.23
CA ARG A 193 12.82 -19.39 -3.43
C ARG A 193 13.45 -20.77 -3.19
N TYR A 194 13.03 -21.49 -2.15
CA TYR A 194 13.52 -22.85 -1.87
C TYR A 194 13.10 -23.86 -2.95
N ARG A 195 11.88 -23.74 -3.49
CA ARG A 195 11.37 -24.66 -4.50
C ARG A 195 12.06 -24.48 -5.86
N LEU A 196 12.51 -23.26 -6.18
CA LEU A 196 13.32 -22.98 -7.38
C LEU A 196 14.77 -23.47 -7.25
N SER A 197 15.35 -23.45 -6.04
CA SER A 197 16.72 -23.96 -5.85
C SER A 197 16.80 -25.49 -5.90
N VAL A 198 15.77 -26.20 -5.43
CA VAL A 198 15.74 -27.67 -5.47
C VAL A 198 15.63 -28.18 -6.92
N LEU A 199 14.82 -27.53 -7.77
CA LEU A 199 14.66 -27.92 -9.18
C LEU A 199 15.87 -27.59 -10.06
N ALA A 200 16.76 -26.69 -9.62
CA ALA A 200 17.96 -26.32 -10.37
C ALA A 200 19.13 -27.31 -10.18
N VAL A 201 19.08 -28.19 -9.16
CA VAL A 201 20.14 -29.16 -8.87
C VAL A 201 19.96 -30.45 -9.68
N ASP A 202 18.73 -30.79 -10.08
CA ASP A 202 18.43 -32.04 -10.80
C ASP A 202 18.61 -31.94 -12.33
N GLY A 203 18.82 -30.74 -12.88
CA GLY A 203 18.93 -30.51 -14.33
C GLY A 203 20.35 -30.51 -14.91
N ALA A 204 21.39 -30.73 -14.11
CA ALA A 204 22.79 -30.55 -14.52
C ALA A 204 23.59 -31.85 -14.63
N ARG A 205 22.94 -33.00 -14.87
CA ARG A 205 23.62 -34.31 -14.81
C ARG A 205 23.38 -35.28 -15.96
N GLU A 206 22.91 -34.81 -17.11
CA GLU A 206 22.93 -35.60 -18.35
C GLU A 206 23.24 -34.70 -19.53
N GLU A 207 24.52 -34.60 -19.90
CA GLU A 207 24.99 -34.50 -21.29
C GLU A 207 26.53 -34.43 -21.26
N GLY A 208 27.16 -35.58 -21.47
CA GLY A 208 28.61 -35.70 -21.46
C GLY A 208 29.10 -37.14 -21.55
N ASP A 209 28.59 -37.92 -22.50
CA ASP A 209 29.33 -39.06 -23.04
C ASP A 209 28.75 -39.48 -24.41
N GLY A 210 29.59 -39.51 -25.44
CA GLY A 210 29.16 -39.81 -26.81
C GLY A 210 30.23 -39.50 -27.86
N VAL A 211 31.27 -40.34 -27.85
CA VAL A 211 32.29 -40.68 -28.87
C VAL A 211 32.17 -40.03 -30.25
#